data_AF-A0A316LAK0-F1
#
_entry.id   AF-A0A316LAK0-F1
#
_cell.length_a   1.000
_cell.length_b   1.000
_cell.length_c   1.000
_cell.angle_alpha   90.00
_cell.angle_beta   90.00
_cell.angle_gamma   90.00
#
_symmetry.space_group_name_H-M   'P 1'
#
loop_
_entity.id
_entity.type
_entity.pdbx_description
1 polymer ?
#
loop_
_entity_poly.entity_id
_entity_poly.type
_entity_poly.pdbx_seq_one_letter_code
_entity_poly.pdbx_strand_id
1 'polypeptide(L)'
;MKKLFALMLGLLSCTLLLCLSVNAVELYVDTELVQTDVPPQLVGGRTLVPMRAIFEYLGAEVTWDNDTRTATGTLNDTVVTIQIDNTTAYVNGVPYTLDVPAQIIGNRTMVPARFVSESLGCVVTWYNETQTAAVANKTKGEHIYVTKTGKRYHYSGTCNGGTYYEATLAEAMGRGLTPCDKCVLTKN
;
A
#
# COMPACT_ATOMS: atom_id res chain seq x y z
N MET A 1 -20.33 68.22 -12.28
CA MET A 1 -21.45 67.47 -12.90
C MET A 1 -20.92 66.94 -14.23
N LYS A 2 -20.72 65.65 -14.52
CA LYS A 2 -21.46 64.43 -14.21
C LYS A 2 -20.47 63.26 -14.10
N LYS A 3 -20.87 62.28 -13.29
CA LYS A 3 -20.16 61.07 -12.87
C LYS A 3 -19.84 60.16 -14.05
N LEU A 4 -18.67 59.53 -14.07
CA LEU A 4 -18.48 58.25 -14.78
C LEU A 4 -17.86 57.24 -13.83
N PHE A 5 -18.70 56.26 -13.54
CA PHE A 5 -18.55 55.18 -12.60
C PHE A 5 -17.45 54.22 -13.06
N ALA A 6 -16.61 53.84 -12.09
CA ALA A 6 -15.84 52.62 -12.13
C ALA A 6 -16.77 51.41 -12.34
N LEU A 7 -16.41 50.54 -13.29
CA LEU A 7 -16.83 49.15 -13.24
C LEU A 7 -15.62 48.33 -13.71
N MET A 8 -14.73 48.04 -12.77
CA MET A 8 -13.78 46.94 -12.92
C MET A 8 -14.61 45.67 -13.13
N LEU A 9 -14.60 45.19 -14.37
CA LEU A 9 -15.11 43.88 -14.72
C LEU A 9 -14.22 42.86 -14.00
N GLY A 10 -14.65 42.44 -12.82
CA GLY A 10 -13.96 41.47 -12.01
C GLY A 10 -13.75 40.20 -12.83
N LEU A 11 -12.50 39.93 -13.21
CA LEU A 11 -12.07 38.58 -13.52
C LEU A 11 -12.29 37.77 -12.24
N LEU A 12 -13.48 37.17 -12.13
CA LEU A 12 -13.69 36.02 -11.28
C LEU A 12 -12.92 34.88 -11.94
N SER A 13 -11.59 34.91 -11.83
CA SER A 13 -10.77 33.74 -12.10
C SER A 13 -11.11 32.78 -10.96
N CYS A 14 -12.19 32.04 -11.16
CA CYS A 14 -12.38 30.75 -10.54
C CYS A 14 -11.19 29.93 -11.01
N THR A 15 -10.07 30.05 -10.29
CA THR A 15 -8.98 29.10 -10.35
C THR A 15 -9.61 27.80 -9.91
N LEU A 16 -10.15 27.08 -10.88
CA LEU A 16 -10.43 25.67 -10.78
C LEU A 16 -9.12 25.06 -10.32
N LEU A 17 -9.00 24.81 -9.01
CA LEU A 17 -8.00 23.90 -8.51
C LEU A 17 -8.34 22.58 -9.19
N LEU A 18 -7.71 22.37 -10.35
CA LEU A 18 -7.36 21.05 -10.81
C LEU A 18 -6.49 20.49 -9.69
N CYS A 19 -7.14 19.86 -8.71
CA CYS A 19 -6.50 18.80 -7.95
C CYS A 19 -6.14 17.78 -9.02
N LEU A 20 -4.93 17.92 -9.57
CA LEU A 20 -4.27 16.80 -10.21
C LEU A 20 -4.24 15.74 -9.12
N SER A 21 -5.11 14.75 -9.23
CA SER A 21 -5.01 13.55 -8.43
C SER A 21 -3.68 12.93 -8.84
N VAL A 22 -2.62 13.26 -8.10
CA VAL A 22 -1.51 12.35 -7.97
C VAL A 22 -2.18 11.04 -7.54
N ASN A 23 -2.12 10.02 -8.39
CA ASN A 23 -2.70 8.72 -8.08
C ASN A 23 -1.99 8.23 -6.82
N ALA A 24 -2.59 8.51 -5.67
CA ALA A 24 -2.07 8.08 -4.39
C ALA A 24 -2.08 6.56 -4.41
N VAL A 25 -0.95 5.97 -4.05
CA VAL A 25 -0.85 4.52 -4.03
C VAL A 25 -1.73 4.01 -2.90
N GLU A 26 -2.70 3.16 -3.21
CA GLU A 26 -3.50 2.49 -2.18
C GLU A 26 -2.73 1.32 -1.58
N LEU A 27 -2.81 1.15 -0.26
CA LEU A 27 -2.19 0.05 0.46
C LEU A 27 -3.26 -0.80 1.13
N TYR A 28 -3.33 -2.07 0.75
CA TYR A 28 -4.17 -3.07 1.41
C TYR A 28 -3.31 -4.05 2.19
N VAL A 29 -3.81 -4.51 3.34
CA VAL A 29 -3.34 -5.74 3.97
C VAL A 29 -4.52 -6.70 4.03
N ASP A 30 -4.31 -7.89 3.46
CA ASP A 30 -5.39 -8.77 3.01
C ASP A 30 -6.42 -7.97 2.19
N THR A 31 -7.65 -7.84 2.69
CA THR A 31 -8.74 -7.14 2.00
C THR A 31 -9.07 -5.78 2.61
N GLU A 32 -8.28 -5.32 3.58
CA GLU A 32 -8.54 -4.11 4.32
C GLU A 32 -7.63 -2.99 3.85
N LEU A 33 -8.24 -1.84 3.54
CA LEU A 33 -7.51 -0.63 3.16
C LEU A 33 -6.83 -0.03 4.40
N VAL A 34 -5.50 0.03 4.37
CA VAL A 34 -4.69 0.60 5.45
C VAL A 34 -4.60 2.11 5.26
N GLN A 35 -5.22 2.85 6.17
CA GLN A 35 -5.11 4.30 6.21
C GLN A 35 -3.77 4.71 6.81
N THR A 36 -3.04 5.54 6.09
CA THR A 36 -1.73 6.06 6.51
C THR A 36 -1.76 7.58 6.51
N ASP A 37 -1.18 8.19 7.53
CA ASP A 37 -1.06 9.65 7.61
C ASP A 37 -0.04 10.23 6.60
N VAL A 38 0.97 9.45 6.24
CA VAL A 38 1.82 9.68 5.06
C VAL A 38 1.49 8.59 4.03
N PRO A 39 0.90 8.94 2.87
CA PRO A 39 0.53 7.96 1.87
C PRO A 39 1.76 7.25 1.30
N PRO A 40 1.62 6.01 0.81
CA PRO A 40 2.69 5.35 0.08
C PRO A 40 3.14 6.16 -1.14
N GLN A 41 4.44 6.09 -1.46
CA GLN A 41 5.07 6.91 -2.50
C GLN A 41 5.93 6.09 -3.45
N LEU A 42 5.91 6.43 -4.74
CA LEU A 42 6.84 5.89 -5.71
C LEU A 42 8.16 6.65 -5.66
N VAL A 43 9.23 5.96 -5.25
CA VAL A 43 10.60 6.49 -5.28
C VAL A 43 11.51 5.46 -5.92
N GLY A 44 12.28 5.88 -6.92
CA GLY A 44 13.23 4.99 -7.61
C GLY A 44 12.56 3.76 -8.26
N GLY A 45 11.30 3.86 -8.69
CA GLY A 45 10.54 2.73 -9.22
C GLY A 45 10.14 1.69 -8.16
N ARG A 46 10.12 2.08 -6.88
CA ARG A 46 9.63 1.26 -5.77
C ARG A 46 8.57 2.00 -4.97
N THR A 47 7.56 1.26 -4.56
CA THR A 47 6.56 1.77 -3.62
C THR A 47 7.12 1.71 -2.21
N LEU A 48 7.35 2.88 -1.64
CA LEU A 48 7.68 3.05 -0.23
C LEU A 48 6.40 3.22 0.58
N VAL A 49 6.35 2.57 1.72
CA VAL A 49 5.23 2.58 2.66
C VAL A 49 5.74 2.94 4.06
N PRO A 50 4.90 3.54 4.93
CA PRO A 50 5.27 3.70 6.33
C PRO A 50 5.48 2.34 6.98
N MET A 51 6.69 2.07 7.48
CA MET A 51 7.05 0.79 8.09
C MET A 51 6.06 0.39 9.19
N ARG A 52 5.72 1.35 10.06
CA ARG A 52 4.80 1.17 11.19
C ARG A 52 3.41 0.71 10.75
N ALA A 53 2.90 1.20 9.62
CA ALA A 53 1.56 0.88 9.15
C ALA A 53 1.39 -0.62 8.84
N ILE A 54 2.37 -1.23 8.16
CA ILE A 54 2.34 -2.67 7.88
C ILE A 54 2.65 -3.48 9.13
N PHE A 55 3.68 -3.08 9.89
CA PHE A 55 4.13 -3.82 11.07
C PHE A 55 3.05 -3.90 12.15
N GLU A 56 2.45 -2.77 12.53
CA GLU A 56 1.41 -2.75 13.57
C GLU A 56 0.12 -3.44 13.09
N TYR A 57 -0.22 -3.34 11.79
CA TYR A 57 -1.35 -4.09 11.24
C TYR A 57 -1.15 -5.61 11.40
N LEU A 58 0.10 -6.08 11.25
CA LEU A 58 0.48 -7.48 11.43
C LEU A 58 0.71 -7.85 12.91
N GLY A 59 0.50 -6.93 13.85
CA GLY A 59 0.66 -7.15 15.29
C GLY A 59 2.09 -7.01 15.79
N ALA A 60 2.98 -6.42 15.00
CA ALA A 60 4.37 -6.18 15.37
C ALA A 60 4.52 -4.88 16.16
N GLU A 61 5.45 -4.85 17.11
CA GLU A 61 5.87 -3.63 17.79
C GLU A 61 6.94 -2.90 16.98
N VAL A 62 6.92 -1.56 16.97
CA VAL A 62 7.92 -0.74 16.26
C VAL A 62 8.52 0.32 17.17
N THR A 63 9.84 0.25 17.35
CA THR A 63 10.65 1.21 18.12
C THR A 63 11.55 2.04 17.21
N TRP A 64 12.02 3.17 17.73
CA TRP A 64 12.90 4.10 17.04
C TRP A 64 14.07 4.47 17.96
N ASP A 65 15.28 4.31 17.45
CA ASP A 65 16.51 4.83 18.05
C ASP A 65 16.93 6.10 17.30
N ASN A 66 16.95 7.22 18.01
CA ASN A 66 17.28 8.52 17.45
C ASN A 66 18.79 8.72 17.21
N ASP A 67 19.64 8.10 18.03
CA ASP A 67 21.09 8.29 17.96
C ASP A 67 21.64 7.61 16.71
N THR A 68 21.12 6.42 16.40
CA THR A 68 21.53 5.64 15.23
C THR A 68 20.63 5.84 14.01
N ARG A 69 19.51 6.58 14.16
CA ARG A 69 18.44 6.73 13.16
C ARG A 69 17.93 5.37 12.66
N THR A 70 17.60 4.48 13.60
CA THR A 70 17.22 3.10 13.31
C THR A 70 15.79 2.81 13.74
N ALA A 71 14.97 2.30 12.82
CA ALA A 71 13.67 1.71 13.13
C ALA A 71 13.85 0.21 13.35
N THR A 72 13.25 -0.31 14.43
CA THR A 72 13.24 -1.74 14.73
C THR A 72 11.81 -2.22 14.86
N GLY A 73 11.44 -3.23 14.08
CA GLY A 73 10.14 -3.89 14.17
C GLY A 73 10.28 -5.32 14.68
N THR A 74 9.42 -5.72 15.62
CA THR A 74 9.47 -7.05 16.24
C THR A 74 8.11 -7.74 16.18
N LEU A 75 8.06 -8.94 15.61
CA LEU A 75 6.88 -9.81 15.57
C LEU A 75 7.28 -11.22 15.95
N ASN A 76 6.84 -11.70 17.12
CA ASN A 76 7.29 -12.98 17.68
C ASN A 76 8.83 -13.04 17.73
N ASP A 77 9.44 -14.03 17.08
CA ASP A 77 10.90 -14.21 17.01
C ASP A 77 11.56 -13.47 15.83
N THR A 78 10.79 -12.69 15.06
CA THR A 78 11.30 -11.92 13.92
C THR A 78 11.60 -10.49 14.32
N VAL A 79 12.86 -10.09 14.20
CA VAL A 79 13.35 -8.74 14.42
C VAL A 79 13.87 -8.17 13.10
N VAL A 80 13.30 -7.05 12.68
CA VAL A 80 13.70 -6.32 11.47
C VAL A 80 14.30 -4.98 11.88
N THR A 81 15.58 -4.74 11.56
CA THR A 81 16.26 -3.47 11.84
C THR A 81 16.60 -2.74 10.55
N ILE A 82 16.28 -1.45 10.52
CA ILE A 82 16.39 -0.61 9.33
C ILE A 82 16.95 0.74 9.74
N GLN A 83 18.16 1.04 9.27
CA GLN A 83 18.76 2.35 9.43
C GLN A 83 18.38 3.26 8.26
N ILE A 84 18.05 4.51 8.57
CA ILE A 84 17.74 5.51 7.55
C ILE A 84 18.97 5.82 6.67
N ASP A 85 18.72 6.08 5.39
CA ASP A 85 19.72 6.39 4.35
C ASP A 85 20.71 5.23 4.09
N ASN A 86 20.39 4.03 4.58
CA ASN A 86 21.17 2.82 4.39
C ASN A 86 20.39 1.83 3.51
N THR A 87 21.08 1.20 2.56
CA THR A 87 20.51 0.13 1.73
C THR A 87 20.60 -1.23 2.39
N THR A 88 21.33 -1.38 3.49
CA THR A 88 21.38 -2.63 4.25
C THR A 88 20.36 -2.57 5.39
N ALA A 89 19.44 -3.51 5.38
CA ALA A 89 18.55 -3.82 6.50
C ALA A 89 18.92 -5.20 7.06
N TYR A 90 18.44 -5.54 8.26
CA TYR A 90 18.67 -6.85 8.84
C TYR A 90 17.36 -7.51 9.24
N VAL A 91 17.27 -8.83 9.03
CA VAL A 91 16.20 -9.69 9.57
C VAL A 91 16.88 -10.73 10.42
N ASN A 92 16.59 -10.75 11.72
CA ASN A 92 17.24 -11.62 12.70
C ASN A 92 18.78 -11.56 12.65
N GLY A 93 19.33 -10.35 12.44
CA GLY A 93 20.77 -10.11 12.31
C GLY A 93 21.39 -10.51 10.97
N VAL A 94 20.63 -11.11 10.07
CA VAL A 94 21.09 -11.45 8.71
C VAL A 94 20.88 -10.23 7.80
N PRO A 95 21.90 -9.78 7.04
CA PRO A 95 21.78 -8.60 6.19
C PRO A 95 20.98 -8.88 4.90
N TYR A 96 20.19 -7.90 4.49
CA TYR A 96 19.42 -7.86 3.25
C TYR A 96 19.59 -6.50 2.57
N THR A 97 19.74 -6.52 1.25
CA THR A 97 19.85 -5.29 0.44
C THR A 97 18.48 -4.78 0.02
N LEU A 98 18.20 -3.52 0.32
CA LEU A 98 17.04 -2.78 -0.14
C LEU A 98 17.30 -2.22 -1.55
N ASP A 99 16.31 -2.34 -2.44
CA ASP A 99 16.36 -1.73 -3.78
C ASP A 99 16.45 -0.20 -3.72
N VAL A 100 15.83 0.40 -2.70
CA VAL A 100 15.84 1.83 -2.39
C VAL A 100 16.05 1.95 -0.88
N PRO A 101 16.98 2.79 -0.40
CA PRO A 101 17.23 2.94 1.03
C PRO A 101 15.98 3.40 1.76
N ALA A 102 15.86 3.01 3.03
CA ALA A 102 14.84 3.56 3.89
C ALA A 102 15.08 5.05 4.11
N GLN A 103 14.02 5.85 4.14
CA GLN A 103 14.11 7.31 4.22
C GLN A 103 13.01 7.90 5.09
N ILE A 104 13.24 9.10 5.61
CA ILE A 104 12.21 9.85 6.33
C ILE A 104 11.44 10.73 5.35
N ILE A 105 10.15 10.49 5.19
CA ILE A 105 9.25 11.36 4.42
C ILE A 105 8.05 11.67 5.30
N GLY A 106 7.69 12.95 5.43
CA GLY A 106 6.56 13.36 6.27
C GLY A 106 6.67 12.91 7.72
N ASN A 107 7.88 12.84 8.27
CA ASN A 107 8.15 12.33 9.62
C ASN A 107 7.79 10.85 9.83
N ARG A 108 7.81 10.04 8.76
CA ARG A 108 7.62 8.58 8.79
C ARG A 108 8.83 7.88 8.17
N THR A 109 9.21 6.75 8.76
CA THR A 109 10.17 5.81 8.16
C THR A 109 9.50 5.09 7.00
N MET A 110 9.90 5.45 5.79
CA MET A 110 9.40 4.93 4.53
C MET A 110 10.35 3.84 4.02
N VAL A 111 9.82 2.65 3.75
CA VAL A 111 10.60 1.45 3.40
C VAL A 111 9.95 0.74 2.21
N PRO A 112 10.70 0.06 1.32
CA PRO A 112 10.11 -0.66 0.19
C PRO A 112 9.08 -1.69 0.67
N ALA A 113 7.83 -1.59 0.19
CA ALA A 113 6.70 -2.40 0.65
C ALA A 113 6.97 -3.91 0.59
N ARG A 114 7.70 -4.35 -0.45
CA ARG A 114 8.12 -5.75 -0.60
C ARG A 114 8.98 -6.22 0.57
N PHE A 115 10.02 -5.47 0.92
CA PHE A 115 10.95 -5.84 1.98
C PHE A 115 10.25 -5.97 3.34
N VAL A 116 9.47 -4.96 3.74
CA VAL A 116 8.76 -4.99 5.03
C VAL A 116 7.72 -6.11 5.11
N SER A 117 7.10 -6.47 4.00
CA SER A 117 6.11 -7.55 4.00
C SER A 117 6.75 -8.94 3.98
N GLU A 118 7.76 -9.16 3.12
CA GLU A 118 8.43 -10.46 3.00
C GLU A 118 9.26 -10.80 4.23
N SER A 119 9.84 -9.80 4.90
CA SER A 119 10.54 -10.00 6.19
C SER A 119 9.61 -10.52 7.30
N LEU A 120 8.30 -10.26 7.20
CA LEU A 120 7.26 -10.78 8.10
C LEU A 120 6.53 -12.00 7.52
N GLY A 121 7.07 -12.60 6.46
CA GLY A 121 6.51 -13.80 5.84
C GLY A 121 5.25 -13.55 5.01
N CYS A 122 4.91 -12.30 4.67
CA CYS A 122 3.79 -11.97 3.80
C CYS A 122 4.20 -11.95 2.31
N VAL A 123 3.22 -11.82 1.41
CA VAL A 123 3.46 -11.65 -0.05
C VAL A 123 2.92 -10.30 -0.50
N VAL A 124 3.66 -9.57 -1.33
CA VAL A 124 3.19 -8.29 -1.90
C VAL A 124 2.84 -8.46 -3.36
N THR A 125 1.66 -7.98 -3.72
CA THR A 125 1.22 -7.87 -5.11
C THR A 125 1.00 -6.41 -5.48
N TRP A 126 1.07 -6.13 -6.78
CA TRP A 126 0.94 -4.79 -7.34
C TRP A 126 -0.05 -4.80 -8.51
N TYR A 127 -0.92 -3.80 -8.55
CA TYR A 127 -1.81 -3.57 -9.67
C TYR A 127 -1.62 -2.15 -10.20
N ASN A 128 -1.18 -2.07 -11.45
CA ASN A 128 -0.63 -0.83 -12.01
C ASN A 128 -1.73 0.16 -12.41
N GLU A 129 -2.86 -0.35 -12.87
CA GLU A 129 -3.98 0.40 -13.41
C GLU A 129 -4.57 1.37 -12.39
N THR A 130 -4.56 0.98 -11.11
CA THR A 130 -5.04 1.81 -9.99
C THR A 130 -3.97 2.13 -8.97
N GLN A 131 -2.71 1.80 -9.26
CA GLN A 131 -1.57 2.00 -8.34
C GLN A 131 -1.85 1.40 -6.95
N THR A 132 -2.23 0.12 -6.91
CA THR A 132 -2.59 -0.57 -5.68
C THR A 132 -1.49 -1.54 -5.27
N ALA A 133 -1.00 -1.40 -4.03
CA ALA A 133 -0.18 -2.40 -3.36
C ALA A 133 -1.07 -3.20 -2.39
N ALA A 134 -0.97 -4.53 -2.44
CA ALA A 134 -1.66 -5.38 -1.48
C ALA A 134 -0.72 -6.41 -0.86
N VAL A 135 -0.73 -6.47 0.47
CA VAL A 135 0.05 -7.39 1.30
C VAL A 135 -0.85 -8.55 1.70
N ALA A 136 -0.62 -9.73 1.14
CA ALA A 136 -1.30 -10.96 1.52
C ALA A 136 -0.63 -11.57 2.76
N ASN A 137 -1.36 -11.58 3.88
CA ASN A 137 -0.98 -12.25 5.12
C ASN A 137 -1.82 -13.51 5.31
N LYS A 138 -3.11 -13.34 5.65
CA LYS A 138 -4.04 -14.45 5.86
C LYS A 138 -4.48 -15.10 4.54
N THR A 139 -4.37 -14.36 3.43
CA THR A 139 -4.66 -14.84 2.07
C THR A 139 -3.41 -15.28 1.32
N LYS A 140 -2.27 -15.42 2.02
CA LYS A 140 -1.01 -15.83 1.39
C LYS A 140 -1.15 -17.23 0.79
N GLY A 141 -0.77 -17.37 -0.49
CA GLY A 141 -0.81 -18.64 -1.21
C GLY A 141 -2.18 -18.98 -1.80
N GLU A 142 -3.19 -18.14 -1.57
CA GLU A 142 -4.53 -18.35 -2.11
C GLU A 142 -4.60 -17.89 -3.57
N HIS A 143 -5.26 -18.69 -4.40
CA HIS A 143 -5.57 -18.29 -5.77
C HIS A 143 -6.77 -17.36 -5.78
N ILE A 144 -6.64 -16.21 -6.44
CA ILE A 144 -7.73 -15.26 -6.62
C ILE A 144 -8.17 -15.29 -8.08
N TYR A 145 -9.47 -15.51 -8.28
CA TYR A 145 -10.09 -15.57 -9.60
C TYR A 145 -11.09 -14.43 -9.74
N VAL A 146 -11.08 -13.82 -10.91
CA VAL A 146 -11.99 -12.72 -11.24
C VAL A 146 -12.56 -12.93 -12.64
N THR A 147 -13.71 -12.32 -12.90
CA THR A 147 -14.22 -12.20 -14.27
C THR A 147 -13.91 -10.80 -14.79
N LYS A 148 -13.82 -10.66 -16.11
CA LYS A 148 -13.46 -9.37 -16.75
C LYS A 148 -14.37 -8.21 -16.35
N THR A 149 -15.66 -8.46 -16.14
CA THR A 149 -16.67 -7.42 -15.83
C THR A 149 -17.37 -7.64 -14.48
N GLY A 150 -17.00 -8.68 -13.73
CA GLY A 150 -17.64 -8.99 -12.46
C GLY A 150 -17.28 -7.98 -11.36
N LYS A 151 -18.14 -7.96 -10.34
CA LYS A 151 -17.99 -7.14 -9.13
C LYS A 151 -17.45 -7.93 -7.93
N ARG A 152 -17.05 -9.18 -8.16
CA ARG A 152 -16.62 -10.12 -7.12
C ARG A 152 -15.31 -10.81 -7.49
N TYR A 153 -14.52 -11.10 -6.46
CA TYR A 153 -13.40 -12.03 -6.54
C TYR A 153 -13.77 -13.37 -5.90
N HIS A 154 -13.06 -14.41 -6.30
CA HIS A 154 -13.37 -15.80 -5.98
C HIS A 154 -12.09 -16.56 -5.60
N TYR A 155 -12.19 -17.55 -4.72
CA TYR A 155 -11.08 -18.47 -4.42
C TYR A 155 -11.17 -19.80 -5.18
N SER A 156 -12.17 -19.94 -6.05
CA SER A 156 -12.34 -21.10 -6.93
C SER A 156 -12.66 -20.65 -8.36
N GLY A 157 -11.84 -21.10 -9.31
CA GLY A 157 -12.01 -20.84 -10.74
C GLY A 157 -13.19 -21.58 -11.38
N THR A 158 -13.93 -22.39 -10.62
CA THR A 158 -15.14 -23.09 -11.10
C THR A 158 -16.41 -22.60 -10.40
N CYS A 159 -16.31 -21.60 -9.52
CA CYS A 159 -17.44 -21.06 -8.78
C CYS A 159 -18.52 -20.53 -9.75
N ASN A 160 -19.75 -21.03 -9.66
CA ASN A 160 -20.91 -20.48 -10.39
C ASN A 160 -20.78 -20.40 -11.93
N GLY A 161 -19.91 -21.21 -12.55
CA GLY A 161 -19.84 -21.41 -14.00
C GLY A 161 -19.34 -20.20 -14.83
N GLY A 162 -18.70 -19.22 -14.20
CA GLY A 162 -18.14 -18.05 -14.91
C GLY A 162 -16.88 -18.36 -15.73
N THR A 163 -16.53 -17.45 -16.64
CA THR A 163 -15.22 -17.45 -17.33
C THR A 163 -14.23 -16.64 -16.49
N TYR A 164 -13.35 -17.34 -15.78
CA TYR A 164 -12.40 -16.75 -14.84
C TYR A 164 -11.00 -16.66 -15.44
N TYR A 165 -10.23 -15.69 -14.94
CA TYR A 165 -8.77 -15.71 -15.00
C TYR A 165 -8.21 -15.49 -13.60
N GLU A 166 -6.98 -15.96 -13.40
CA GLU A 166 -6.25 -15.77 -12.16
C GLU A 166 -5.74 -14.33 -12.07
N ALA A 167 -5.99 -13.70 -10.93
CA ALA A 167 -5.67 -12.31 -10.63
C ALA A 167 -4.88 -12.24 -9.32
N THR A 168 -4.26 -11.09 -9.08
CA THR A 168 -3.59 -10.82 -7.80
C THR A 168 -4.56 -10.22 -6.78
N LEU A 169 -4.17 -10.24 -5.50
CA LEU A 169 -4.91 -9.54 -4.44
C LEU A 169 -4.99 -8.03 -4.75
N ALA A 170 -3.88 -7.42 -5.18
CA ALA A 170 -3.86 -6.02 -5.57
C ALA A 170 -4.81 -5.70 -6.72
N GLU A 171 -4.95 -6.59 -7.70
CA GLU A 171 -5.94 -6.40 -8.77
C GLU A 171 -7.36 -6.45 -8.23
N ALA A 172 -7.68 -7.44 -7.40
CA ALA A 172 -9.02 -7.55 -6.83
C ALA A 172 -9.39 -6.31 -5.98
N MET A 173 -8.46 -5.83 -5.15
CA MET A 173 -8.68 -4.66 -4.30
C MET A 173 -8.72 -3.36 -5.11
N GLY A 174 -7.77 -3.16 -6.03
CA GLY A 174 -7.72 -1.97 -6.88
C GLY A 174 -8.95 -1.83 -7.78
N ARG A 175 -9.55 -2.95 -8.20
CA ARG A 175 -10.83 -2.95 -8.92
C ARG A 175 -12.06 -2.77 -8.02
N GLY A 176 -11.89 -2.68 -6.69
CA GLY A 176 -12.99 -2.56 -5.73
C GLY A 176 -13.90 -3.80 -5.67
N LEU A 177 -13.35 -5.00 -5.89
CA LEU A 177 -14.13 -6.23 -5.91
C LEU A 177 -14.45 -6.69 -4.49
N THR A 178 -15.65 -7.25 -4.33
CA THR A 178 -16.11 -7.85 -3.06
C THR A 178 -15.93 -9.37 -3.06
N PRO A 179 -15.79 -10.04 -1.91
CA PRO A 179 -15.72 -11.50 -1.89
C PRO A 179 -17.00 -12.13 -2.45
N CYS A 180 -16.86 -13.28 -3.10
CA CYS A 180 -18.02 -14.09 -3.45
C CYS A 180 -18.54 -14.87 -2.25
N ASP A 181 -19.82 -14.65 -1.90
CA ASP A 181 -20.49 -15.28 -0.76
C ASP A 181 -20.47 -16.83 -0.77
N LYS A 182 -20.27 -17.45 -1.94
CA LYS A 182 -20.28 -18.93 -2.10
C LYS A 182 -18.91 -19.59 -1.97
N CYS A 183 -17.84 -18.85 -2.26
CA CYS A 183 -16.49 -19.40 -2.30
C CYS A 183 -15.50 -18.50 -1.56
N VAL A 184 -15.98 -17.67 -0.63
CA VAL A 184 -15.12 -16.90 0.26
C VAL A 184 -14.41 -17.85 1.22
N LEU A 185 -13.18 -17.54 1.57
CA LEU A 185 -12.51 -18.18 2.70
C LEU A 185 -13.28 -17.82 3.97
N THR A 186 -14.18 -18.70 4.41
CA THR A 186 -14.67 -18.65 5.80
C THR A 186 -13.48 -18.99 6.68
N LYS A 187 -12.87 -17.97 7.30
CA LYS A 187 -11.80 -18.19 8.29
C LYS A 187 -12.35 -19.06 9.42
N ASN A 188 -11.69 -20.19 9.68
CA ASN A 188 -11.66 -20.81 11.00
C ASN A 188 -10.67 -20.04 11.87
#